data_AF-A0AAY4CXR5-F1
#
_entry.id   AF-A0AAY4CXR5-F1
#
_cell.length_a   1.000
_cell.length_b   1.000
_cell.length_c   1.000
_cell.angle_alpha   90.00
_cell.angle_beta   90.00
_cell.angle_gamma   90.00
#
_symmetry.space_group_name_H-M   'P 1'
#
loop_
_entity.id
_entity.type
_entity.pdbx_description
1 polymer ?
#
loop_
_entity_poly.entity_id
_entity_poly.type
_entity_poly.pdbx_seq_one_letter_code
_entity_poly.pdbx_strand_id
1 'polypeptide(L)'
;MRRRAAAAVISGNNSSLLPWSRMGCAISGLGSAPRSEAGAATHLTEAQVGMIKESWKVIQEDIAKVGIIMFVRLFETHPECKDVFFLFRDVEDLERLRTSRELRAHGLRVMSFIEKTVARLDQLERLDLLALELGKSHYRYNAPPKYYGYVGTEFICAVQPILKEKWMPELEEAWKALFQYVTNIMKQGYQEEERTKHHHLLVSSKERPEKSNTAL
;
A
#
# COMPACT_ATOMS: atom_id res chain seq x y z
N MET A 1 35.10 -22.94 -32.11
CA MET A 1 34.79 -21.91 -33.14
C MET A 1 33.47 -21.27 -32.74
N ARG A 2 33.49 -19.95 -32.50
CA ARG A 2 32.46 -19.15 -31.83
C ARG A 2 31.23 -18.95 -32.74
N ARG A 3 30.01 -19.03 -32.20
CA ARG A 3 28.82 -18.42 -32.82
C ARG A 3 28.43 -17.19 -32.01
N ARG A 4 28.42 -16.06 -32.71
CA ARG A 4 28.23 -14.69 -32.22
C ARG A 4 26.77 -14.39 -31.89
N ALA A 5 26.59 -13.58 -30.85
CA ALA A 5 25.39 -12.85 -30.53
C ALA A 5 25.02 -11.84 -31.63
N ALA A 6 23.72 -11.64 -31.84
CA ALA A 6 23.18 -10.48 -32.54
C ALA A 6 22.44 -9.61 -31.52
N ALA A 7 23.03 -8.46 -31.20
CA ALA A 7 22.39 -7.38 -30.48
C ALA A 7 21.61 -6.53 -31.49
N ALA A 8 20.32 -6.33 -31.25
CA ALA A 8 19.52 -5.33 -31.95
C ALA A 8 19.38 -4.10 -31.05
N VAL A 9 20.11 -3.06 -31.43
CA VAL A 9 20.00 -1.69 -30.94
C VAL A 9 18.73 -1.08 -31.53
N ILE A 10 17.84 -0.57 -30.69
CA ILE A 10 16.81 0.38 -31.13
C ILE A 10 16.98 1.66 -30.30
N SER A 11 17.53 2.67 -30.98
CA SER A 11 17.45 4.10 -30.67
C SER A 11 15.99 4.46 -30.34
N GLY A 12 15.68 5.03 -29.19
CA GLY A 12 15.96 6.44 -28.92
C GLY A 12 14.93 7.31 -29.64
N ASN A 13 13.82 7.64 -28.97
CA ASN A 13 13.06 8.83 -29.33
C ASN A 13 12.69 9.63 -28.08
N ASN A 14 13.17 10.86 -28.12
CA ASN A 14 13.17 11.88 -27.10
C ASN A 14 11.86 12.68 -27.21
N SER A 15 11.06 12.74 -26.16
CA SER A 15 9.95 13.70 -26.09
C SER A 15 10.00 14.44 -24.76
N SER A 16 10.75 15.54 -24.82
CA SER A 16 10.47 16.84 -24.23
C SER A 16 9.67 16.87 -22.92
N LEU A 17 10.41 17.04 -21.84
CA LEU A 17 10.03 17.83 -20.67
C LEU A 17 9.62 19.24 -21.10
N LEU A 18 8.39 19.66 -20.81
CA LEU A 18 8.10 21.07 -20.58
C LEU A 18 7.21 21.25 -19.34
N PRO A 19 7.57 22.16 -18.43
CA PRO A 19 6.89 22.42 -17.17
C PRO A 19 5.64 23.29 -17.41
N TRP A 20 4.47 22.82 -16.95
CA TRP A 20 3.28 23.66 -16.93
C TRP A 20 3.38 24.66 -15.78
N SER A 21 3.84 25.87 -16.07
CA SER A 21 3.69 27.02 -15.19
C SER A 21 3.39 28.28 -16.00
N ARG A 22 2.21 28.85 -15.71
CA ARG A 22 1.91 30.28 -15.69
C ARG A 22 1.58 30.99 -17.01
N MET A 23 0.28 31.15 -17.28
CA MET A 23 -0.31 32.42 -17.74
C MET A 23 -1.83 32.40 -17.48
N GLY A 24 -2.25 33.17 -16.47
CA GLY A 24 -3.65 33.49 -16.20
C GLY A 24 -3.70 34.92 -15.70
N CYS A 25 -4.31 35.81 -16.50
CA CYS A 25 -4.54 37.21 -16.19
C CYS A 25 -5.90 37.37 -15.49
N ALA A 26 -6.00 38.41 -14.66
CA ALA A 26 -7.04 38.65 -13.67
C ALA A 26 -8.43 38.98 -14.23
N ILE A 27 -9.47 38.52 -13.55
CA ILE A 27 -10.73 39.26 -13.35
C ILE A 27 -11.26 39.00 -11.93
N SER A 28 -11.55 40.09 -11.23
CA SER A 28 -12.12 40.14 -9.89
C SER A 28 -13.57 39.67 -9.90
N GLY A 29 -13.93 38.82 -8.94
CA GLY A 29 -15.32 38.45 -8.65
C GLY A 29 -15.42 37.90 -7.23
N LEU A 30 -16.19 38.58 -6.38
CA LEU A 30 -16.58 38.11 -5.06
C LEU A 30 -17.19 36.71 -5.18
N GLY A 31 -16.57 35.74 -4.52
CA GLY A 31 -17.10 34.39 -4.38
C GLY A 31 -16.47 33.78 -3.14
N SER A 32 -17.29 33.46 -2.16
CA SER A 32 -16.97 32.72 -0.94
C SER A 32 -15.93 31.63 -1.20
N ALA A 33 -14.81 31.68 -0.48
CA ALA A 33 -13.82 30.61 -0.48
C ALA A 33 -14.52 29.28 -0.18
N PRO A 34 -14.33 28.22 -1.00
CA PRO A 34 -14.76 26.91 -0.57
C PRO A 34 -13.93 26.55 0.65
N ARG A 35 -14.65 26.27 1.74
CA ARG A 35 -14.11 25.67 2.95
C ARG A 35 -13.24 24.50 2.54
N SER A 36 -12.01 24.47 3.05
CA SER A 36 -11.14 23.31 3.00
C SER A 36 -11.94 22.08 3.43
N GLU A 37 -12.23 21.16 2.50
CA GLU A 37 -12.65 19.80 2.83
C GLU A 37 -11.42 19.03 3.33
N ALA A 38 -10.98 19.41 4.53
CA ALA A 38 -10.23 18.51 5.36
C ALA A 38 -11.21 17.45 5.89
N GLY A 39 -11.22 16.26 5.28
CA GLY A 39 -11.68 15.03 5.93
C GLY A 39 -13.03 14.46 5.50
N ALA A 40 -13.38 14.44 4.21
CA ALA A 40 -14.37 13.50 3.73
C ALA A 40 -13.77 12.08 3.79
N ALA A 41 -14.16 11.28 4.78
CA ALA A 41 -13.92 9.84 4.75
C ALA A 41 -14.50 9.31 3.43
N THR A 42 -13.63 8.86 2.53
CA THR A 42 -14.00 8.38 1.19
C THR A 42 -14.77 7.08 1.29
N HIS A 43 -16.07 7.18 1.58
CA HIS A 43 -17.00 6.07 1.41
C HIS A 43 -17.09 5.75 -0.08
N LEU A 44 -16.86 4.48 -0.41
CA LEU A 44 -17.04 3.99 -1.78
C LEU A 44 -18.51 4.06 -2.16
N THR A 45 -18.79 4.45 -3.40
CA THR A 45 -20.16 4.39 -3.94
C THR A 45 -20.56 2.95 -4.23
N GLU A 46 -21.86 2.66 -4.28
CA GLU A 46 -22.37 1.33 -4.65
C GLU A 46 -21.84 0.87 -6.02
N ALA A 47 -21.71 1.80 -6.97
CA ALA A 47 -21.12 1.53 -8.28
C ALA A 47 -19.63 1.13 -8.17
N GLN A 48 -18.84 1.84 -7.36
CA GLN A 48 -17.44 1.48 -7.10
C GLN A 48 -17.32 0.10 -6.44
N VAL A 49 -18.17 -0.18 -5.44
CA VAL A 49 -18.22 -1.50 -4.78
C VAL A 49 -18.52 -2.60 -5.79
N GLY A 50 -19.50 -2.39 -6.68
CA GLY A 50 -19.83 -3.32 -7.76
C GLY A 50 -18.65 -3.58 -8.70
N MET A 51 -17.99 -2.53 -9.17
CA MET A 51 -16.81 -2.63 -10.05
C MET A 51 -15.66 -3.40 -9.38
N ILE A 52 -15.38 -3.12 -8.12
CA ILE A 52 -14.33 -3.81 -7.35
C ILE A 52 -14.66 -5.28 -7.21
N LYS A 53 -15.88 -5.63 -6.79
CA LYS A 53 -16.30 -7.02 -6.63
C LYS A 53 -16.24 -7.80 -7.95
N GLU A 54 -16.66 -7.21 -9.05
CA GLU A 54 -16.61 -7.87 -10.37
C GLU A 54 -15.18 -8.06 -10.86
N SER A 55 -14.34 -7.02 -10.77
CA SER A 55 -12.92 -7.14 -11.15
C SER A 55 -12.16 -8.14 -10.27
N TRP A 56 -12.49 -8.21 -8.98
CA TRP A 56 -11.88 -9.17 -8.05
C TRP A 56 -12.11 -10.63 -8.48
N LYS A 57 -13.27 -10.94 -9.08
CA LYS A 57 -13.55 -12.30 -9.57
C LYS A 57 -12.57 -12.79 -10.63
N VAL A 58 -12.01 -11.86 -11.42
CA VAL A 58 -10.99 -12.15 -12.43
C VAL A 58 -9.61 -12.19 -11.78
N ILE A 59 -9.31 -11.23 -10.89
CA ILE A 59 -8.01 -11.16 -10.19
C ILE A 59 -7.72 -12.43 -9.37
N GLN A 60 -8.74 -13.01 -8.73
CA GLN A 60 -8.57 -14.19 -7.88
C GLN A 60 -8.13 -15.45 -8.65
N GLU A 61 -8.37 -15.54 -9.96
CA GLU A 61 -7.94 -16.68 -10.78
C GLU A 61 -6.41 -16.81 -10.82
N ASP A 62 -5.70 -15.68 -10.71
CA ASP A 62 -4.24 -15.58 -10.73
C ASP A 62 -3.67 -15.05 -9.38
N ILE A 63 -4.39 -15.21 -8.27
CA ILE A 63 -4.12 -14.51 -7.00
C ILE A 63 -2.67 -14.64 -6.50
N ALA A 64 -2.08 -15.84 -6.59
CA ALA A 64 -0.70 -16.07 -6.18
C ALA A 64 0.30 -15.31 -7.05
N LYS A 65 0.05 -15.27 -8.35
CA LYS A 65 0.87 -14.57 -9.34
C LYS A 65 0.75 -13.06 -9.15
N VAL A 66 -0.45 -12.53 -8.91
CA VAL A 66 -0.69 -11.11 -8.62
C VAL A 66 0.12 -10.68 -7.40
N GLY A 67 0.05 -11.45 -6.30
CA GLY A 67 0.80 -11.14 -5.08
C GLY A 67 2.31 -11.09 -5.30
N ILE A 68 2.87 -12.03 -6.08
CA ILE A 68 4.29 -12.04 -6.42
C ILE A 68 4.66 -10.83 -7.28
N ILE A 69 3.91 -10.55 -8.34
CA ILE A 69 4.17 -9.41 -9.25
C ILE A 69 4.13 -8.10 -8.46
N MET A 70 3.10 -7.90 -7.64
CA MET A 70 2.95 -6.69 -6.82
C MET A 70 4.18 -6.45 -5.92
N PHE A 71 4.67 -7.48 -5.21
CA PHE A 71 5.81 -7.30 -4.33
C PHE A 71 7.15 -7.18 -5.05
N VAL A 72 7.35 -7.92 -6.14
CA VAL A 72 8.55 -7.73 -6.98
C VAL A 72 8.62 -6.28 -7.45
N ARG A 73 7.52 -5.77 -8.00
CA ARG A 73 7.43 -4.37 -8.42
C ARG A 73 7.68 -3.39 -7.27
N LEU A 74 7.08 -3.63 -6.10
CA LEU A 74 7.30 -2.79 -4.92
C LEU A 74 8.78 -2.69 -4.55
N PHE A 75 9.53 -3.79 -4.61
CA PHE A 75 10.96 -3.77 -4.28
C PHE A 75 11.84 -3.25 -5.42
N GLU A 76 11.37 -3.30 -6.66
CA GLU A 76 12.01 -2.64 -7.81
C GLU A 76 11.85 -1.11 -7.73
N THR A 77 10.66 -0.62 -7.41
CA THR A 77 10.33 0.81 -7.44
C THR A 77 10.61 1.53 -6.12
N HIS A 78 10.52 0.82 -5.00
CA HIS A 78 10.68 1.34 -3.63
C HIS A 78 11.59 0.39 -2.81
N PRO A 79 12.89 0.29 -3.13
CA PRO A 79 13.81 -0.67 -2.50
C PRO A 79 13.91 -0.52 -0.98
N GLU A 80 13.68 0.68 -0.43
CA GLU A 80 13.63 0.96 1.01
C GLU A 80 12.50 0.19 1.73
N CYS A 81 11.50 -0.30 1.01
CA CYS A 81 10.48 -1.16 1.59
C CYS A 81 11.06 -2.50 2.06
N LYS A 82 12.19 -2.97 1.50
CA LYS A 82 12.84 -4.21 1.95
C LYS A 82 13.34 -4.15 3.40
N ASP A 83 13.59 -2.95 3.93
CA ASP A 83 14.10 -2.78 5.30
C ASP A 83 13.11 -3.32 6.36
N VAL A 84 11.82 -3.25 6.08
CA VAL A 84 10.77 -3.78 6.97
C VAL A 84 10.49 -5.27 6.74
N PHE A 85 11.01 -5.84 5.65
CA PHE A 85 10.92 -7.27 5.35
C PHE A 85 12.24 -7.96 5.68
N PHE A 86 12.41 -8.37 6.94
CA PHE A 86 13.65 -9.01 7.40
C PHE A 86 14.11 -10.18 6.52
N LEU A 87 13.19 -10.97 5.97
CA LEU A 87 13.50 -12.11 5.08
C LEU A 87 14.05 -11.70 3.71
N PHE A 88 13.84 -10.46 3.27
CA PHE A 88 14.15 -9.99 1.91
C PHE A 88 15.17 -8.84 1.88
N ARG A 89 15.54 -8.31 3.05
CA ARG A 89 16.42 -7.14 3.19
C ARG A 89 17.68 -7.25 2.35
N ASP A 90 18.37 -8.39 2.46
CA ASP A 90 19.68 -8.61 1.83
C ASP A 90 19.57 -9.31 0.44
N VAL A 91 18.36 -9.45 -0.10
CA VAL A 91 18.16 -10.03 -1.43
C VAL A 91 18.27 -8.94 -2.50
N GLU A 92 19.39 -8.94 -3.21
CA GLU A 92 19.64 -8.04 -4.36
C GLU A 92 19.02 -8.58 -5.66
N ASP A 93 19.02 -9.90 -5.83
CA ASP A 93 18.49 -10.57 -7.02
C ASP A 93 16.97 -10.79 -6.90
N LEU A 94 16.20 -9.92 -7.56
CA LEU A 94 14.74 -9.96 -7.53
C LEU A 94 14.14 -11.13 -8.33
N GLU A 95 14.88 -11.71 -9.29
CA GLU A 95 14.45 -12.91 -10.00
C GLU A 95 14.49 -14.14 -9.08
N ARG A 96 15.50 -14.23 -8.21
CA ARG A 96 15.49 -15.22 -7.12
C ARG A 96 14.35 -14.98 -6.14
N LEU A 97 14.07 -13.72 -5.82
CA LEU A 97 12.98 -13.37 -4.90
C LEU A 97 11.61 -13.81 -5.44
N ARG A 98 11.37 -13.62 -6.74
CA ARG A 98 10.13 -14.03 -7.45
C ARG A 98 9.81 -15.51 -7.27
N THR A 99 10.82 -16.36 -7.13
CA THR A 99 10.66 -17.81 -6.95
C THR A 99 10.73 -18.27 -5.50
N SER A 100 10.96 -17.36 -4.55
CA SER A 100 11.08 -17.69 -3.12
C SER A 100 9.73 -18.10 -2.52
N ARG A 101 9.76 -19.10 -1.63
CA ARG A 101 8.56 -19.60 -0.95
C ARG A 101 8.04 -18.56 0.03
N GLU A 102 8.94 -17.81 0.63
CA GLU A 102 8.71 -16.74 1.59
C GLU A 102 7.95 -15.58 0.95
N LEU A 103 8.38 -15.09 -0.23
CA LEU A 103 7.67 -14.04 -0.94
C LEU A 103 6.28 -14.52 -1.35
N ARG A 104 6.17 -15.74 -1.89
CA ARG A 104 4.88 -16.32 -2.27
C ARG A 104 3.93 -16.39 -1.09
N ALA A 105 4.40 -16.87 0.07
CA ALA A 105 3.59 -16.95 1.29
C ALA A 105 3.18 -15.56 1.79
N HIS A 106 4.06 -14.57 1.71
CA HIS A 106 3.72 -13.20 2.09
C HIS A 106 2.71 -12.57 1.13
N GLY A 107 2.92 -12.70 -0.18
CA GLY A 107 1.98 -12.27 -1.22
C GLY A 107 0.58 -12.84 -1.01
N LEU A 108 0.46 -14.15 -0.71
CA LEU A 108 -0.82 -14.77 -0.40
C LEU A 108 -1.49 -14.22 0.86
N ARG A 109 -0.73 -13.86 1.90
CA ARG A 109 -1.30 -13.23 3.10
C ARG A 109 -1.92 -11.86 2.78
N VAL A 110 -1.25 -11.05 1.96
CA VAL A 110 -1.79 -9.75 1.53
C VAL A 110 -3.00 -9.94 0.63
N MET A 111 -2.94 -10.84 -0.34
CA MET A 111 -4.09 -11.10 -1.21
C MET A 111 -5.30 -11.63 -0.42
N SER A 112 -5.08 -12.50 0.58
CA SER A 112 -6.15 -12.95 1.49
C SER A 112 -6.76 -11.82 2.31
N PHE A 113 -5.97 -10.82 2.69
CA PHE A 113 -6.50 -9.63 3.34
C PHE A 113 -7.34 -8.80 2.38
N ILE A 114 -6.88 -8.57 1.14
CA ILE A 114 -7.65 -7.86 0.12
C ILE A 114 -8.95 -8.59 -0.18
N GLU A 115 -8.94 -9.92 -0.25
CA GLU A 115 -10.16 -10.72 -0.41
C GLU A 115 -11.17 -10.48 0.71
N LYS A 116 -10.71 -10.51 1.97
CA LYS A 116 -11.56 -10.22 3.13
C LYS A 116 -12.10 -8.79 3.10
N THR A 117 -11.30 -7.85 2.60
CA THR A 117 -11.72 -6.47 2.41
C THR A 117 -12.83 -6.37 1.38
N VAL A 118 -12.65 -6.95 0.18
CA VAL A 118 -13.66 -6.96 -0.89
C VAL A 118 -14.95 -7.62 -0.43
N ALA A 119 -14.86 -8.74 0.29
CA ALA A 119 -16.00 -9.47 0.84
C ALA A 119 -16.80 -8.68 1.90
N ARG A 120 -16.21 -7.63 2.49
CA ARG A 120 -16.80 -6.83 3.58
C ARG A 120 -17.15 -5.41 3.17
N LEU A 121 -17.16 -5.10 1.87
CA LEU A 121 -17.55 -3.77 1.38
C LEU A 121 -19.01 -3.39 1.73
N ASP A 122 -19.87 -4.38 2.02
CA ASP A 122 -21.24 -4.13 2.53
C ASP A 122 -21.35 -4.25 4.06
N GLN A 123 -20.23 -4.42 4.76
CA GLN A 123 -20.14 -4.63 6.22
C GLN A 123 -19.00 -3.79 6.79
N LEU A 124 -19.08 -2.47 6.60
CA LEU A 124 -17.98 -1.54 6.83
C LEU A 124 -17.47 -1.56 8.29
N GLU A 125 -18.35 -1.75 9.28
CA GLU A 125 -17.94 -1.85 10.68
C GLU A 125 -16.99 -3.04 10.92
N ARG A 126 -17.22 -4.16 10.22
CA ARG A 126 -16.35 -5.35 10.30
C ARG A 126 -15.06 -5.16 9.51
N LEU A 127 -15.10 -4.37 8.44
CA LEU A 127 -13.91 -4.00 7.69
C LEU A 127 -13.02 -3.07 8.52
N ASP A 128 -13.60 -2.09 9.20
CA ASP A 128 -12.89 -1.13 10.03
C ASP A 128 -12.14 -1.81 11.16
N LEU A 129 -12.79 -2.72 11.88
CA LEU A 129 -12.14 -3.53 12.93
C LEU A 129 -10.99 -4.37 12.37
N LEU A 130 -11.16 -4.96 11.19
CA LEU A 130 -10.13 -5.76 10.54
C LEU A 130 -8.92 -4.90 10.13
N ALA A 131 -9.16 -3.74 9.52
CA ALA A 131 -8.12 -2.83 9.07
C ALA A 131 -7.38 -2.19 10.26
N LEU A 132 -8.10 -1.86 11.34
CA LEU A 132 -7.53 -1.32 12.57
C LEU A 132 -6.56 -2.32 13.19
N GLU A 133 -6.96 -3.59 13.33
CA GLU A 133 -6.10 -4.64 13.89
C GLU A 133 -4.89 -4.95 12.98
N LEU A 134 -5.07 -4.86 11.65
CA LEU A 134 -3.94 -4.95 10.72
C LEU A 134 -2.95 -3.81 10.95
N GLY A 135 -3.43 -2.59 11.18
CA GLY A 135 -2.61 -1.42 11.54
C GLY A 135 -1.81 -1.63 12.82
N LYS A 136 -2.45 -2.12 13.90
CA LYS A 136 -1.79 -2.49 15.16
C LYS A 136 -0.70 -3.54 14.94
N SER A 137 -0.99 -4.53 14.10
CA SER A 137 -0.01 -5.56 13.72
C SER A 137 1.18 -4.97 12.97
N HIS A 138 0.97 -4.02 12.05
CA HIS A 138 2.06 -3.37 11.33
C HIS A 138 2.97 -2.53 12.22
N TYR A 139 2.45 -1.94 13.30
CA TYR A 139 3.30 -1.35 14.33
C TYR A 139 4.25 -2.37 14.94
N ARG A 140 3.72 -3.55 15.33
CA ARG A 140 4.52 -4.67 15.88
C ARG A 140 5.53 -5.23 14.89
N TYR A 141 5.30 -5.07 13.59
CA TYR A 141 6.24 -5.48 12.53
C TYR A 141 7.24 -4.39 12.15
N ASN A 142 7.22 -3.22 12.81
CA ASN A 142 8.01 -2.05 12.44
C ASN A 142 7.79 -1.61 10.97
N ALA A 143 6.55 -1.74 10.47
CA ALA A 143 6.15 -1.38 9.12
C ALA A 143 5.35 -0.05 9.12
N PRO A 144 6.00 1.11 8.98
CA PRO A 144 5.37 2.41 9.18
C PRO A 144 4.36 2.76 8.08
N PRO A 145 3.34 3.58 8.38
CA PRO A 145 2.29 3.95 7.42
C PRO A 145 2.74 4.61 6.12
N LYS A 146 3.95 5.19 6.09
CA LYS A 146 4.51 5.83 4.88
C LYS A 146 4.63 4.89 3.68
N TYR A 147 4.69 3.57 3.90
CA TYR A 147 4.81 2.58 2.83
C TYR A 147 3.47 2.06 2.29
N TYR A 148 2.35 2.33 2.97
CA TYR A 148 1.08 1.67 2.65
C TYR A 148 0.53 2.11 1.28
N GLY A 149 0.76 3.37 0.91
CA GLY A 149 0.36 3.91 -0.39
C GLY A 149 1.00 3.17 -1.57
N TYR A 150 2.28 2.79 -1.45
CA TYR A 150 3.00 2.06 -2.49
C TYR A 150 2.37 0.70 -2.79
N VAL A 151 1.87 0.01 -1.75
CA VAL A 151 1.19 -1.29 -1.93
C VAL A 151 -0.06 -1.14 -2.79
N GLY A 152 -0.86 -0.09 -2.58
CA GLY A 152 -2.05 0.18 -3.40
C GLY A 152 -1.70 0.48 -4.85
N THR A 153 -0.69 1.32 -5.07
CA THR A 153 -0.17 1.64 -6.42
C THR A 153 0.31 0.38 -7.13
N GLU A 154 1.14 -0.44 -6.48
CA GLU A 154 1.70 -1.63 -7.12
C GLU A 154 0.68 -2.74 -7.31
N PHE A 155 -0.34 -2.84 -6.45
CA PHE A 155 -1.47 -3.72 -6.68
C PHE A 155 -2.19 -3.34 -7.98
N ILE A 156 -2.54 -2.06 -8.15
CA ILE A 156 -3.22 -1.54 -9.34
C ILE A 156 -2.41 -1.83 -10.60
N CYS A 157 -1.10 -1.55 -10.58
CA CYS A 157 -0.21 -1.85 -11.70
C CYS A 157 -0.11 -3.36 -11.99
N ALA A 158 -0.18 -4.22 -10.97
CA ALA A 158 -0.13 -5.67 -11.14
C ALA A 158 -1.42 -6.24 -11.76
N VAL A 159 -2.59 -5.67 -11.45
CA VAL A 159 -3.90 -6.19 -11.91
C VAL A 159 -4.36 -5.60 -13.23
N GLN A 160 -3.94 -4.39 -13.59
CA GLN A 160 -4.27 -3.75 -14.87
C GLN A 160 -4.02 -4.67 -16.09
N PRO A 161 -2.85 -5.31 -16.27
CA PRO A 161 -2.62 -6.19 -17.42
C PRO A 161 -3.39 -7.52 -17.35
N ILE A 162 -3.91 -7.90 -16.18
CA ILE A 162 -4.74 -9.11 -16.00
C ILE A 162 -6.17 -8.82 -16.47
N LEU A 163 -6.69 -7.65 -16.14
CA LEU A 163 -8.05 -7.24 -16.47
C LEU A 163 -8.21 -6.87 -17.95
N LYS A 164 -7.14 -6.43 -18.63
CA LYS A 164 -7.12 -6.16 -20.09
C LYS A 164 -8.30 -5.28 -20.51
N GLU A 165 -9.19 -5.79 -21.35
CA GLU A 165 -10.39 -5.11 -21.87
C GLU A 165 -11.42 -4.78 -20.78
N LYS A 166 -11.36 -5.43 -19.62
CA LYS A 166 -12.20 -5.12 -18.45
C LYS A 166 -11.65 -3.95 -17.62
N TRP A 167 -10.44 -3.46 -17.91
CA TRP A 167 -9.86 -2.31 -17.22
C TRP A 167 -10.45 -1.00 -17.74
N MET A 168 -10.88 -0.14 -16.83
CA MET A 168 -11.41 1.19 -17.13
C MET A 168 -10.85 2.22 -16.13
N PRO A 169 -10.70 3.49 -16.51
CA PRO A 169 -10.22 4.54 -15.59
C PRO A 169 -11.05 4.63 -14.28
N GLU A 170 -12.36 4.42 -14.35
CA GLU A 170 -13.25 4.46 -13.20
C GLU A 170 -12.99 3.31 -12.23
N LEU A 171 -12.55 2.15 -12.75
CA LEU A 171 -12.16 1.01 -11.93
C LEU A 171 -10.85 1.27 -11.19
N GLU A 172 -9.90 1.96 -11.84
CA GLU A 172 -8.67 2.39 -11.21
C GLU A 172 -8.96 3.31 -10.02
N GLU A 173 -9.81 4.32 -10.21
CA GLU A 173 -10.22 5.23 -9.15
C GLU A 173 -10.98 4.53 -8.03
N ALA A 174 -11.80 3.51 -8.34
CA ALA A 174 -12.45 2.68 -7.33
C ALA A 174 -11.43 1.92 -6.46
N TRP A 175 -10.43 1.29 -7.07
CA TRP A 175 -9.37 0.61 -6.34
C TRP A 175 -8.52 1.59 -5.51
N LYS A 176 -8.17 2.77 -6.05
CA LYS A 176 -7.47 3.81 -5.29
C LYS A 176 -8.27 4.24 -4.05
N ALA A 177 -9.56 4.50 -4.22
CA ALA A 177 -10.45 4.86 -3.12
C ALA A 177 -10.49 3.77 -2.04
N LEU A 178 -10.57 2.49 -2.43
CA LEU A 178 -10.54 1.37 -1.48
C LEU A 178 -9.22 1.30 -0.70
N PHE A 179 -8.08 1.38 -1.39
CA PHE A 179 -6.78 1.37 -0.71
C PHE A 179 -6.62 2.58 0.21
N GLN A 180 -7.05 3.76 -0.23
CA GLN A 180 -7.02 4.96 0.61
C GLN A 180 -7.87 4.78 1.87
N TYR A 181 -9.10 4.28 1.73
CA TYR A 181 -10.01 4.00 2.84
C TYR A 181 -9.36 3.06 3.87
N VAL A 182 -8.89 1.89 3.43
CA VAL A 182 -8.32 0.87 4.32
C VAL A 182 -7.02 1.34 4.96
N THR A 183 -6.12 1.96 4.19
CA THR A 183 -4.82 2.40 4.71
C THR A 183 -4.94 3.56 5.69
N ASN A 184 -5.97 4.41 5.55
CA ASN A 184 -6.29 5.43 6.55
C ASN A 184 -6.67 4.81 7.90
N ILE A 185 -7.47 3.74 7.90
CA ILE A 185 -7.85 3.03 9.13
C ILE A 185 -6.65 2.27 9.72
N MET A 186 -5.85 1.62 8.87
CA MET A 186 -4.60 0.98 9.32
C MET A 186 -3.65 1.99 9.98
N LYS A 187 -3.55 3.21 9.45
CA LYS A 187 -2.76 4.29 10.07
C LYS A 187 -3.27 4.64 11.47
N GLN A 188 -4.59 4.69 11.66
CA GLN A 188 -5.19 4.91 12.99
C GLN A 188 -4.81 3.78 13.96
N GLY A 189 -4.93 2.52 13.53
CA GLY A 189 -4.57 1.36 14.34
C GLY A 189 -3.09 1.32 14.72
N TYR A 190 -2.21 1.67 13.76
CA TYR A 190 -0.78 1.81 14.01
C TYR A 190 -0.50 2.84 15.12
N GLN A 191 -1.10 4.02 15.03
CA GLN A 191 -0.90 5.11 16.00
C GLN A 191 -1.50 4.78 17.37
N GLU A 192 -2.58 4.02 17.42
CA GLU A 192 -3.17 3.54 18.67
C GLU A 192 -2.23 2.58 19.41
N GLU A 193 -1.66 1.61 18.70
CA GLU A 193 -0.69 0.67 19.26
C GLU A 193 0.58 1.41 19.72
N GLU A 194 1.08 2.36 18.92
CA GLU A 194 2.23 3.20 19.25
C GLU A 194 2.02 3.96 20.57
N ARG A 195 0.90 4.68 20.70
CA ARG A 195 0.57 5.41 21.94
C ARG A 195 0.45 4.48 23.14
N THR A 196 -0.18 3.32 22.95
CA THR A 196 -0.38 2.33 24.02
C THR A 196 0.95 1.81 24.55
N LYS A 197 1.88 1.48 23.65
CA LYS A 197 3.24 1.02 24.02
C LYS A 197 4.06 2.13 24.68
N HIS A 198 4.00 3.35 24.14
CA HIS A 198 4.68 4.50 24.74
C HIS A 198 4.15 4.78 26.16
N HIS A 199 2.84 4.74 26.37
CA HIS A 199 2.25 4.91 27.70
C HIS A 199 2.72 3.84 28.69
N HIS A 200 2.71 2.57 28.28
CA HIS A 200 3.16 1.46 29.13
C HIS A 200 4.63 1.59 29.56
N LEU A 201 5.51 2.02 28.65
CA LEU A 201 6.94 2.25 28.93
C LEU A 201 7.15 3.39 29.94
N LEU A 202 6.37 4.48 29.85
CA LEU A 202 6.44 5.60 30.78
C LEU A 202 5.96 5.22 32.18
N VAL A 203 4.87 4.46 32.28
CA VAL A 203 4.35 3.97 33.57
C VAL A 203 5.33 3.00 34.23
N SER A 204 5.83 2.00 33.48
CA SER A 204 6.78 1.01 34.01
C SER A 204 8.10 1.63 34.49
N SER A 205 8.58 2.69 33.82
CA SER A 205 9.80 3.40 34.21
C SER A 205 9.63 4.20 35.52
N LYS A 206 8.40 4.63 35.84
CA LYS A 206 8.08 5.39 37.05
C LYS A 206 7.90 4.51 38.29
N GLU A 207 7.58 3.23 38.11
CA GLU A 207 7.31 2.28 39.20
C GLU A 207 8.55 1.50 39.68
N ARG A 208 9.72 1.66 39.04
CA ARG A 208 10.97 1.01 39.48
C ARG A 208 11.53 1.75 40.72
N PRO A 209 11.52 1.16 41.93
CA PRO A 209 12.05 1.83 43.12
C PRO A 209 13.58 1.92 43.02
N GLU A 210 14.15 3.08 43.37
CA GLU A 210 15.58 3.20 43.64
C GLU A 210 15.95 2.22 44.75
N LYS A 211 16.70 1.16 44.40
CA LYS A 211 17.42 0.38 45.39
C LYS A 211 18.54 1.29 45.93
N SER A 212 18.23 2.01 47.00
CA SER A 212 19.23 2.67 47.82
C SER A 212 20.15 1.59 48.39
N ASN A 213 21.38 1.55 47.87
CA ASN A 213 22.47 0.79 48.46
C ASN A 213 22.85 1.46 49.79
N THR A 214 22.28 1.00 50.89
CA THR A 214 22.91 1.11 52.20
C THR A 214 23.86 -0.08 52.36
N ALA A 215 25.08 0.08 51.85
CA ALA A 215 26.20 -0.75 52.28
C ALA A 215 26.74 -0.17 53.59
N LEU A 216 26.72 -1.01 54.63
CA LEU A 216 27.42 -0.84 55.91
C LEU A 216 28.94 -0.89 55.72
#